data_AF-A0AAU4AW88-F1
#
_entry.id   AF-A0AAU4AW88-F1
#
_cell.length_a   1.000
_cell.length_b   1.000
_cell.length_c   1.000
_cell.angle_alpha   90.00
_cell.angle_beta   90.00
_cell.angle_gamma   90.00
#
_symmetry.space_group_name_H-M   'P 1'
#
loop_
_entity.id
_entity.type
_entity.pdbx_description
1 polymer ?
#
loop_
_entity_poly.entity_id
_entity_poly.type
_entity_poly.pdbx_seq_one_letter_code
_entity_poly.pdbx_strand_id
1 'polypeptide(L)'
;MTITRNRPAVAVGLQRVWPVAIAAFVIALLAQLAGQVTFDVGPGSVVFFPMVWGLVAGAIVSVQRVRKVSLDFQRTANAFVAVAVLFLVVRLAFTIGPNIKILLHAGTSLFLQEFGHLLGTVLLALPLAVLLRMGPATIGATFSVDREPALPMVNEKYGPNSEQYRGVLAMYVFGTLVGAVYITMLSSFIVSFDIFDPLALAMGSGVGSGSMMAAATGSIVDAYPGQKDQILAMAGVSNLITTILGVYVGIYVALPLADRFYRFLTRRHTPDPEAAPVDPEANRAFREEVAASTAPIDLRPWVSIPILAVVGITTASVFAKGLSWDIIGGYAIMMALLVLGLSLAKVTRFVSAIIWVTTIGALASSTYSPIGSRLTDTVSSVDFLSVGCVVLTFAGLSLGKDMALLKAVSWKIVPVGLLAITASFVLATVIAEFSLGYWT
;
A
#
# COMPACT_ATOMS: atom_id res chain seq x y z
N MET A 1 30.17 3.34 11.07
CA MET A 1 28.97 3.02 11.87
C MET A 1 28.53 4.30 12.56
N THR A 2 27.82 5.16 11.83
CA THR A 2 27.37 6.46 12.33
C THR A 2 25.87 6.36 12.46
N ILE A 3 25.41 6.07 13.68
CA ILE A 3 23.99 6.05 14.05
C ILE A 3 23.45 7.44 13.70
N THR A 4 22.65 7.52 12.64
CA THR A 4 21.91 8.72 12.28
C THR A 4 21.12 9.16 13.51
N ARG A 5 21.44 10.33 14.05
CA ARG A 5 20.62 11.00 15.06
C ARG A 5 19.19 11.06 14.52
N ASN A 6 18.30 10.22 15.08
CA ASN A 6 16.86 10.39 14.91
C ASN A 6 16.54 11.83 15.26
N ARG A 7 16.09 12.63 14.28
CA ARG A 7 15.38 13.86 14.61
C ARG A 7 14.21 13.43 15.51
N PRO A 8 14.04 14.00 16.71
CA PRO A 8 12.96 13.59 17.59
C PRO A 8 11.65 13.82 16.84
N ALA A 9 10.83 12.78 16.73
CA ALA A 9 9.51 12.91 16.15
C ALA A 9 8.76 13.98 16.93
N VAL A 10 8.17 14.96 16.22
CA VAL A 10 7.41 16.02 16.87
C VAL A 10 6.15 15.37 17.41
N ALA A 11 6.07 15.20 18.74
CA ALA A 11 4.86 14.70 19.37
C ALA A 11 3.74 15.72 19.16
N VAL A 12 2.74 15.35 18.38
CA VAL A 12 1.67 16.27 17.99
C VAL A 12 0.61 16.34 19.09
N GLY A 13 0.30 17.56 19.53
CA GLY A 13 -0.79 17.84 20.46
C GLY A 13 -2.18 17.67 19.82
N LEU A 14 -3.19 17.43 20.65
CA LEU A 14 -4.57 17.13 20.23
C LEU A 14 -5.17 18.18 19.27
N GLN A 15 -4.77 19.45 19.41
CA GLN A 15 -5.22 20.57 18.57
C GLN A 15 -4.90 20.40 17.08
N ARG A 16 -3.81 19.71 16.73
CA ARG A 16 -3.44 19.47 15.34
C ARG A 16 -4.06 18.18 14.77
N VAL A 17 -4.48 17.27 15.64
CA VAL A 17 -5.08 15.98 15.27
C VAL A 17 -6.56 16.14 14.90
N TRP A 18 -7.32 16.89 15.71
CA TRP A 18 -8.76 17.04 15.52
C TRP A 18 -9.19 17.53 14.13
N PRO A 19 -8.55 18.53 13.51
CA PRO A 19 -8.95 18.98 12.18
C PRO A 19 -8.84 17.87 11.13
N VAL A 20 -7.79 17.04 11.21
CA VAL A 20 -7.57 15.92 10.29
C VAL A 20 -8.60 14.83 10.53
N ALA A 21 -8.85 14.49 11.80
CA ALA A 21 -9.83 13.49 12.19
C ALA A 21 -11.26 13.87 11.75
N ILE A 22 -11.66 15.13 11.94
CA ILE A 22 -12.97 15.63 11.53
C ILE A 22 -13.09 15.63 10.00
N ALA A 23 -12.06 16.09 9.28
CA ALA A 23 -12.07 16.06 7.82
C ALA A 23 -12.20 14.63 7.30
N ALA A 24 -11.42 13.69 7.86
CA ALA A 24 -11.49 12.28 7.48
C ALA A 24 -12.85 11.67 7.81
N PHE A 25 -13.41 11.98 8.97
CA PHE A 25 -14.74 11.53 9.38
C PHE A 25 -15.82 11.98 8.40
N VAL A 26 -15.87 13.27 8.08
CA VAL A 26 -16.87 13.84 7.17
C VAL A 26 -16.70 13.26 5.76
N ILE A 27 -15.47 13.17 5.25
CA ILE A 27 -15.22 12.63 3.92
C ILE A 27 -15.59 11.16 3.83
N ALA A 28 -15.18 10.35 4.82
CA ALA A 28 -15.48 8.93 4.82
C ALA A 28 -16.99 8.67 4.94
N LEU A 29 -17.71 9.48 5.73
CA LEU A 29 -19.17 9.42 5.82
C LEU A 29 -19.82 9.74 4.47
N LEU A 30 -19.42 10.85 3.82
CA LEU A 30 -19.97 11.23 2.51
C LEU A 30 -19.65 10.20 1.44
N ALA A 31 -18.44 9.64 1.46
CA ALA A 31 -18.03 8.58 0.54
C ALA A 31 -18.85 7.31 0.73
N GLN A 32 -19.17 6.95 1.98
CA GLN A 32 -20.02 5.81 2.30
C GLN A 32 -21.48 6.01 1.88
N LEU A 33 -21.97 7.24 1.98
CA LEU A 33 -23.30 7.63 1.49
C LEU A 33 -23.38 7.67 -0.05
N ALA A 34 -22.29 8.02 -0.73
CA ALA A 34 -22.21 7.97 -2.19
C ALA A 34 -22.32 6.54 -2.74
N GLY A 35 -21.88 5.54 -1.96
CA GLY A 35 -21.98 4.13 -2.34
C GLY A 35 -21.01 3.75 -3.46
N GLN A 36 -21.30 2.64 -4.12
CA GLN A 36 -20.51 2.16 -5.26
C GLN A 36 -21.11 2.63 -6.59
N VAL A 37 -20.24 2.96 -7.54
CA VAL A 37 -20.62 3.35 -8.90
C VAL A 37 -19.83 2.52 -9.89
N THR A 38 -20.52 1.84 -10.80
CA THR A 38 -19.91 1.05 -11.86
C THR A 38 -19.96 1.82 -13.17
N PHE A 39 -18.84 1.83 -13.90
CA PHE A 39 -18.73 2.38 -15.24
C PHE A 39 -18.39 1.27 -16.23
N ASP A 40 -19.16 1.16 -17.30
CA ASP A 40 -18.87 0.25 -18.40
C ASP A 40 -17.79 0.89 -19.31
N VAL A 41 -16.66 0.21 -19.47
CA VAL A 41 -15.51 0.68 -20.25
C VAL A 41 -15.16 -0.37 -21.31
N GLY A 42 -15.83 -0.28 -22.45
CA GLY A 42 -15.60 -1.18 -23.58
C GLY A 42 -15.90 -2.65 -23.20
N PRO A 43 -14.91 -3.57 -23.24
CA PRO A 43 -15.13 -4.99 -22.94
C PRO A 43 -15.20 -5.31 -21.43
N GLY A 44 -14.92 -4.37 -20.54
CA GLY A 44 -14.91 -4.59 -19.09
C GLY A 44 -15.60 -3.47 -18.32
N SER A 45 -15.65 -3.59 -17.00
CA SER A 45 -16.21 -2.56 -16.12
C SER A 45 -15.18 -2.07 -15.09
N VAL A 46 -15.35 -0.85 -14.63
CA VAL A 46 -14.56 -0.24 -13.56
C VAL A 46 -15.50 0.17 -12.43
N VAL A 47 -15.27 -0.38 -11.24
CA VAL A 47 -16.09 -0.10 -10.05
C VAL A 47 -15.38 0.90 -9.14
N PHE A 48 -16.05 2.01 -8.85
CA PHE A 48 -15.62 3.01 -7.87
C PHE A 48 -16.32 2.76 -6.54
N PHE A 49 -15.57 2.21 -5.59
CA PHE A 49 -16.03 1.95 -4.23
C PHE A 49 -16.06 3.21 -3.37
N PRO A 50 -16.84 3.23 -2.26
CA PRO A 50 -16.75 4.26 -1.22
C PRO A 50 -15.31 4.62 -0.83
N MET A 51 -14.43 3.63 -0.72
CA MET A 51 -13.04 3.89 -0.38
C MET A 51 -12.28 4.71 -1.42
N VAL A 52 -12.61 4.57 -2.71
CA VAL A 52 -12.05 5.37 -3.81
C VAL A 52 -12.61 6.78 -3.76
N TRP A 53 -13.91 6.94 -3.47
CA TRP A 53 -14.51 8.26 -3.24
C TRP A 53 -13.83 8.99 -2.07
N GLY A 54 -13.53 8.26 -0.98
CA GLY A 54 -12.78 8.79 0.16
C GLY A 54 -11.37 9.27 -0.24
N LEU A 55 -10.66 8.48 -1.04
CA LEU A 55 -9.35 8.86 -1.60
C LEU A 55 -9.44 10.13 -2.45
N VAL A 56 -10.36 10.17 -3.41
CA VAL A 56 -10.52 11.28 -4.36
C VAL A 56 -10.97 12.54 -3.64
N ALA A 57 -11.97 12.47 -2.76
CA ALA A 57 -12.42 13.62 -1.98
C ALA A 57 -11.34 14.13 -1.02
N GLY A 58 -10.61 13.23 -0.35
CA GLY A 58 -9.45 13.59 0.45
C GLY A 58 -8.36 14.29 -0.37
N ALA A 59 -8.10 13.78 -1.57
CA ALA A 59 -7.14 14.38 -2.51
C ALA A 59 -7.58 15.78 -2.96
N ILE A 60 -8.86 15.97 -3.28
CA ILE A 60 -9.41 17.28 -3.65
C ILE A 60 -9.21 18.27 -2.50
N VAL A 61 -9.50 17.87 -1.26
CA VAL A 61 -9.33 18.71 -0.07
C VAL A 61 -7.86 19.05 0.19
N SER A 62 -6.94 18.10 -0.01
CA SER A 62 -5.51 18.31 0.26
C SER A 62 -4.78 19.08 -0.85
N VAL A 63 -5.19 18.93 -2.11
CA VAL A 63 -4.53 19.52 -3.29
C VAL A 63 -5.07 20.89 -3.68
N GLN A 64 -6.31 21.23 -3.30
CA GLN A 64 -6.94 22.48 -3.73
C GLN A 64 -6.14 23.75 -3.37
N ARG A 65 -6.25 24.77 -4.22
CA ARG A 65 -5.46 26.01 -4.15
C ARG A 65 -6.16 27.18 -3.45
N VAL A 66 -7.47 27.07 -3.21
CA VAL A 66 -8.31 28.15 -2.68
C VAL A 66 -8.05 28.37 -1.19
N ARG A 67 -8.08 27.30 -0.40
CA ARG A 67 -7.81 27.29 1.03
C ARG A 67 -6.74 26.24 1.34
N LYS A 68 -5.48 26.58 1.03
CA LYS A 68 -4.35 25.65 1.16
C LYS A 68 -4.30 25.03 2.56
N VAL A 69 -4.29 23.71 2.60
CA VAL A 69 -4.14 22.93 3.82
C VAL A 69 -2.67 22.90 4.20
N SER A 70 -2.36 23.10 5.50
CA SER A 70 -0.98 23.19 5.97
C SER A 70 -0.21 21.86 5.79
N LEU A 71 1.11 21.94 5.60
CA LEU A 71 1.96 20.76 5.48
C LEU A 71 1.86 19.86 6.72
N ASP A 72 1.74 20.46 7.91
CA ASP A 72 1.55 19.73 9.16
C ASP A 72 0.25 18.92 9.20
N PHE A 73 -0.86 19.45 8.66
CA PHE A 73 -2.11 18.71 8.55
C PHE A 73 -1.92 17.48 7.65
N GLN A 74 -1.27 17.64 6.50
CA GLN A 74 -1.10 16.58 5.52
C GLN A 74 -0.12 15.50 5.98
N ARG A 75 0.96 15.88 6.68
CA ARG A 75 1.84 14.93 7.38
C ARG A 75 1.10 14.20 8.51
N THR A 76 0.21 14.88 9.23
CA THR A 76 -0.61 14.27 10.28
C THR A 76 -1.56 13.24 9.68
N ALA A 77 -2.21 13.56 8.55
CA ALA A 77 -3.00 12.61 7.76
C ALA A 77 -2.15 11.40 7.32
N ASN A 78 -0.93 11.63 6.82
CA ASN A 78 -0.01 10.55 6.45
C ASN A 78 0.34 9.63 7.64
N ALA A 79 0.54 10.20 8.83
CA ALA A 79 0.77 9.40 10.03
C ALA A 79 -0.46 8.56 10.42
N PHE A 80 -1.68 9.08 10.20
CA PHE A 80 -2.90 8.28 10.33
C PHE A 80 -2.98 7.14 9.32
N VAL A 81 -2.49 7.31 8.08
CA VAL A 81 -2.43 6.22 7.08
C VAL A 81 -1.68 5.02 7.65
N ALA A 82 -0.50 5.23 8.23
CA ALA A 82 0.29 4.14 8.80
C ALA A 82 -0.47 3.37 9.90
N VAL A 83 -1.13 4.08 10.81
CA VAL A 83 -1.93 3.45 11.89
C VAL A 83 -3.19 2.79 11.33
N ALA A 84 -3.86 3.40 10.34
CA ALA A 84 -5.04 2.85 9.69
C ALA A 84 -4.71 1.57 8.90
N VAL A 85 -3.57 1.53 8.22
CA VAL A 85 -3.06 0.32 7.54
C VAL A 85 -2.76 -0.77 8.57
N LEU A 86 -2.19 -0.45 9.73
CA LEU A 86 -2.06 -1.44 10.81
C LEU A 86 -3.43 -1.95 11.27
N PHE A 87 -4.42 -1.07 11.39
CA PHE A 87 -5.81 -1.46 11.72
C PHE A 87 -6.42 -2.38 10.65
N LEU A 88 -6.13 -2.12 9.38
CA LEU A 88 -6.50 -3.00 8.28
C LEU A 88 -5.82 -4.37 8.38
N VAL A 89 -4.52 -4.40 8.70
CA VAL A 89 -3.77 -5.65 8.92
C VAL A 89 -4.36 -6.44 10.09
N VAL A 90 -4.78 -5.77 11.17
CA VAL A 90 -5.53 -6.42 12.26
C VAL A 90 -6.78 -7.10 11.72
N ARG A 91 -7.58 -6.41 10.88
CA ARG A 91 -8.81 -6.98 10.30
C ARG A 91 -8.52 -8.23 9.46
N LEU A 92 -7.46 -8.18 8.67
CA LEU A 92 -7.04 -9.29 7.81
C LEU A 92 -6.46 -10.44 8.64
N ALA A 93 -5.83 -10.18 9.79
CA ALA A 93 -5.29 -11.23 10.65
C ALA A 93 -6.36 -12.23 11.11
N PHE A 94 -7.61 -11.77 11.29
CA PHE A 94 -8.74 -12.63 11.64
C PHE A 94 -9.31 -13.45 10.46
N THR A 95 -8.91 -13.18 9.21
CA THR A 95 -9.25 -14.05 8.07
C THR A 95 -8.20 -15.14 7.83
N ILE A 96 -6.98 -14.97 8.35
CA ILE A 96 -5.88 -15.93 8.22
C ILE A 96 -6.18 -17.23 8.98
N GLY A 97 -6.60 -17.14 10.24
CA GLY A 97 -6.82 -18.30 11.11
C GLY A 97 -7.81 -19.33 10.54
N PRO A 98 -9.02 -18.91 10.13
CA PRO A 98 -9.99 -19.80 9.48
C PRO A 98 -9.50 -20.40 8.16
N ASN A 99 -8.68 -19.65 7.40
CA ASN A 99 -8.19 -20.04 6.08
C ASN A 99 -6.77 -20.64 6.09
N ILE A 100 -6.26 -21.04 7.26
CA ILE A 100 -4.87 -21.47 7.40
C ILE A 100 -4.52 -22.67 6.50
N LYS A 101 -5.47 -23.58 6.26
CA LYS A 101 -5.25 -24.74 5.37
C LYS A 101 -5.01 -24.31 3.93
N ILE A 102 -5.85 -23.41 3.41
CA ILE A 102 -5.71 -22.88 2.05
C ILE A 102 -4.38 -22.14 1.91
N LEU A 103 -4.03 -21.32 2.92
CA LEU A 103 -2.77 -20.58 2.94
C LEU A 103 -1.54 -21.49 2.98
N LEU A 104 -1.59 -22.58 3.74
CA LEU A 104 -0.51 -23.57 3.79
C LEU A 104 -0.35 -24.29 2.44
N HIS A 105 -1.46 -24.66 1.79
CA HIS A 105 -1.41 -25.25 0.45
C HIS A 105 -0.88 -24.26 -0.59
N ALA A 106 -1.27 -22.99 -0.50
CA ALA A 106 -0.77 -21.93 -1.35
C ALA A 106 0.63 -21.42 -0.95
N GLY A 107 1.28 -21.99 0.07
CA GLY A 107 2.52 -21.45 0.64
C GLY A 107 3.65 -21.31 -0.38
N THR A 108 3.80 -22.29 -1.28
CA THR A 108 4.79 -22.20 -2.37
C THR A 108 4.39 -21.14 -3.39
N SER A 109 3.11 -21.06 -3.77
CA SER A 109 2.59 -20.04 -4.70
C SER A 109 2.78 -18.63 -4.16
N LEU A 110 2.50 -18.42 -2.87
CA LEU A 110 2.70 -17.17 -2.15
C LEU A 110 4.17 -16.73 -2.10
N PHE A 111 5.10 -17.68 -2.09
CA PHE A 111 6.52 -17.39 -2.24
C PHE A 111 6.90 -17.08 -3.70
N LEU A 112 6.40 -17.88 -4.64
CA LEU A 112 6.73 -17.74 -6.07
C LEU A 112 6.18 -16.45 -6.68
N GLN A 113 5.01 -15.99 -6.25
CA GLN A 113 4.39 -14.77 -6.76
C GLN A 113 5.23 -13.50 -6.51
N GLU A 114 6.11 -13.51 -5.50
CA GLU A 114 7.06 -12.42 -5.26
C GLU A 114 8.02 -12.24 -6.44
N PHE A 115 8.39 -13.32 -7.14
CA PHE A 115 9.14 -13.22 -8.38
C PHE A 115 8.31 -12.55 -9.48
N GLY A 116 6.98 -12.65 -9.45
CA GLY A 116 6.10 -11.96 -10.40
C GLY A 116 6.11 -10.45 -10.18
N HIS A 117 6.05 -10.02 -8.91
CA HIS A 117 6.22 -8.61 -8.56
C HIS A 117 7.58 -8.06 -9.01
N LEU A 118 8.65 -8.82 -8.78
CA LEU A 118 10.01 -8.47 -9.20
C LEU A 118 10.15 -8.45 -10.73
N LEU A 119 9.84 -9.57 -11.39
CA LEU A 119 10.06 -9.75 -12.82
C LEU A 119 9.15 -8.82 -13.62
N GLY A 120 7.94 -8.54 -13.17
CA GLY A 120 7.06 -7.59 -13.84
C GLY A 120 7.72 -6.22 -14.00
N THR A 121 8.21 -5.65 -12.90
CA THR A 121 8.85 -4.33 -12.92
C THR A 121 10.15 -4.34 -13.73
N VAL A 122 11.01 -5.34 -13.53
CA VAL A 122 12.31 -5.41 -14.20
C VAL A 122 12.20 -5.76 -15.69
N LEU A 123 11.30 -6.67 -16.09
CA LEU A 123 11.20 -7.11 -17.49
C LEU A 123 10.41 -6.13 -18.36
N LEU A 124 9.41 -5.43 -17.80
CA LEU A 124 8.52 -4.57 -18.59
C LEU A 124 8.76 -3.07 -18.35
N ALA A 125 8.86 -2.62 -17.10
CA ALA A 125 9.02 -1.20 -16.81
C ALA A 125 10.45 -0.70 -17.09
N LEU A 126 11.48 -1.53 -16.83
CA LEU A 126 12.87 -1.17 -17.08
C LEU A 126 13.16 -0.88 -18.56
N PRO A 127 12.78 -1.73 -19.55
CA PRO A 127 13.00 -1.40 -20.95
C PRO A 127 12.30 -0.11 -21.39
N LEU A 128 11.08 0.14 -20.89
CA LEU A 128 10.37 1.39 -21.17
C LEU A 128 11.13 2.60 -20.60
N ALA A 129 11.65 2.51 -19.37
CA ALA A 129 12.44 3.58 -18.76
C ALA A 129 13.76 3.84 -19.51
N VAL A 130 14.41 2.79 -20.03
CA VAL A 130 15.58 2.92 -20.91
C VAL A 130 15.20 3.60 -22.23
N LEU A 131 14.08 3.20 -22.85
CA LEU A 131 13.58 3.80 -24.09
C LEU A 131 13.26 5.29 -23.91
N LEU A 132 12.72 5.66 -22.75
CA LEU A 132 12.47 7.05 -22.36
C LEU A 132 13.75 7.79 -21.96
N ARG A 133 14.93 7.16 -22.00
CA ARG A 133 16.22 7.73 -21.62
C ARG A 133 16.19 8.33 -20.21
N MET A 134 15.77 7.55 -19.23
CA MET A 134 15.83 7.94 -17.81
C MET A 134 17.22 7.79 -17.19
N GLY A 135 18.19 7.24 -17.93
CA GLY A 135 19.56 7.04 -17.45
C GLY A 135 19.61 6.06 -16.27
N PRO A 136 20.66 6.14 -15.43
CA PRO A 136 20.80 5.30 -14.23
C PRO A 136 19.61 5.35 -13.25
N ALA A 137 18.82 6.43 -13.23
CA ALA A 137 17.57 6.50 -12.45
C ALA A 137 16.56 5.39 -12.83
N THR A 138 16.67 4.83 -14.03
CA THR A 138 15.92 3.65 -14.48
C THR A 138 16.05 2.50 -13.47
N ILE A 139 17.27 2.17 -13.04
CA ILE A 139 17.50 1.05 -12.12
C ILE A 139 16.71 1.26 -10.82
N GLY A 140 16.80 2.47 -10.26
CA GLY A 140 16.10 2.82 -9.04
C GLY A 140 14.60 2.82 -9.19
N ALA A 141 14.06 3.32 -10.30
CA ALA A 141 12.62 3.46 -10.52
C ALA A 141 11.90 2.16 -10.93
N THR A 142 12.63 1.10 -11.28
CA THR A 142 12.04 -0.09 -11.91
C THR A 142 12.52 -1.42 -11.34
N PHE A 143 13.35 -1.44 -10.29
CA PHE A 143 13.70 -2.70 -9.64
C PHE A 143 12.58 -3.22 -8.74
N SER A 144 11.64 -2.35 -8.36
CA SER A 144 10.45 -2.68 -7.59
C SER A 144 9.36 -1.62 -7.83
N VAL A 145 8.23 -1.72 -7.12
CA VAL A 145 7.19 -0.67 -7.09
C VAL A 145 7.54 0.45 -6.08
N ASP A 146 8.76 0.40 -5.53
CA ASP A 146 9.45 1.39 -4.68
C ASP A 146 8.63 1.90 -3.51
N ARG A 147 8.31 0.97 -2.61
CA ARG A 147 7.73 1.28 -1.29
C ARG A 147 8.83 1.59 -0.28
N GLU A 148 8.46 1.96 0.94
CA GLU A 148 9.34 2.46 1.99
C GLU A 148 10.64 1.63 2.17
N PRO A 149 10.63 0.29 2.09
CA PRO A 149 11.86 -0.48 2.21
C PRO A 149 12.88 -0.26 1.08
N ALA A 150 12.45 0.18 -0.12
CA ALA A 150 13.32 0.43 -1.28
C ALA A 150 14.28 1.61 -1.09
N LEU A 151 13.87 2.61 -0.31
CA LEU A 151 14.68 3.81 -0.05
C LEU A 151 16.02 3.48 0.62
N PRO A 152 16.08 2.80 1.79
CA PRO A 152 17.35 2.45 2.40
C PRO A 152 18.18 1.49 1.54
N MET A 153 17.55 0.54 0.83
CA MET A 153 18.27 -0.43 -0.03
C MET A 153 19.14 0.27 -1.08
N VAL A 154 18.56 1.20 -1.84
CA VAL A 154 19.28 1.89 -2.92
C VAL A 154 20.23 2.95 -2.35
N ASN A 155 19.85 3.62 -1.27
CA ASN A 155 20.71 4.57 -0.59
C ASN A 155 22.00 3.92 -0.07
N GLU A 156 21.92 2.73 0.53
CA GLU A 156 23.09 2.01 1.04
C GLU A 156 24.04 1.59 -0.09
N LYS A 157 23.49 1.11 -1.21
CA LYS A 157 24.29 0.59 -2.34
C LYS A 157 24.89 1.68 -3.22
N TYR A 158 24.11 2.69 -3.59
CA TYR A 158 24.50 3.72 -4.57
C TYR A 158 24.80 5.08 -3.94
N GLY A 159 24.44 5.27 -2.67
CA GLY A 159 24.58 6.54 -1.98
C GLY A 159 23.42 7.49 -2.26
N PRO A 160 23.21 8.48 -1.38
CA PRO A 160 22.04 9.33 -1.41
C PRO A 160 22.07 10.36 -2.55
N ASN A 161 23.24 10.68 -3.11
CA ASN A 161 23.39 11.63 -4.22
C ASN A 161 23.24 10.95 -5.59
N SER A 162 23.03 9.64 -5.64
CA SER A 162 22.96 8.88 -6.89
C SER A 162 21.66 9.14 -7.66
N GLU A 163 21.74 9.00 -8.98
CA GLU A 163 20.56 9.06 -9.85
C GLU A 163 19.62 7.87 -9.60
N GLN A 164 20.16 6.71 -9.25
CA GLN A 164 19.40 5.54 -8.83
C GLN A 164 18.50 5.90 -7.64
N TYR A 165 19.05 6.51 -6.59
CA TYR A 165 18.26 6.91 -5.43
C TYR A 165 17.19 7.97 -5.78
N ARG A 166 17.52 8.90 -6.69
CA ARG A 166 16.53 9.84 -7.24
C ARG A 166 15.39 9.11 -7.96
N GLY A 167 15.68 8.05 -8.70
CA GLY A 167 14.71 7.17 -9.35
C GLY A 167 13.73 6.53 -8.35
N VAL A 168 14.25 5.96 -7.26
CA VAL A 168 13.40 5.37 -6.20
C VAL A 168 12.49 6.41 -5.57
N LEU A 169 13.03 7.60 -5.25
CA LEU A 169 12.24 8.68 -4.66
C LEU A 169 11.13 9.14 -5.60
N ALA A 170 11.44 9.26 -6.89
CA ALA A 170 10.47 9.60 -7.93
C ALA A 170 9.33 8.57 -8.00
N MET A 171 9.67 7.28 -8.02
CA MET A 171 8.69 6.20 -8.09
C MET A 171 7.86 6.07 -6.80
N TYR A 172 8.48 6.26 -5.62
CA TYR A 172 7.81 6.30 -4.33
C TYR A 172 6.77 7.43 -4.25
N VAL A 173 7.15 8.64 -4.67
CA VAL A 173 6.23 9.81 -4.74
C VAL A 173 5.09 9.54 -5.72
N PHE A 174 5.42 9.08 -6.94
CA PHE A 174 4.42 8.73 -7.95
C PHE A 174 3.44 7.68 -7.42
N GLY A 175 3.98 6.63 -6.82
CA GLY A 175 3.25 5.51 -6.29
C GLY A 175 2.32 5.85 -5.13
N THR A 176 2.68 6.83 -4.30
CA THR A 176 1.83 7.32 -3.20
C THR A 176 0.65 8.13 -3.74
N LEU A 177 0.88 8.92 -4.78
CA LEU A 177 -0.13 9.80 -5.39
C LEU A 177 -1.13 9.07 -6.28
N VAL A 178 -0.63 8.17 -7.13
CA VAL A 178 -1.42 7.58 -8.22
C VAL A 178 -1.73 6.11 -7.96
N GLY A 179 -0.90 5.42 -7.17
CA GLY A 179 -0.90 3.96 -7.11
C GLY A 179 -2.22 3.35 -6.66
N ALA A 180 -2.82 3.82 -5.56
CA ALA A 180 -4.08 3.25 -5.04
C ALA A 180 -5.28 3.49 -5.98
N VAL A 181 -5.38 4.68 -6.60
CA VAL A 181 -6.43 4.95 -7.61
C VAL A 181 -6.23 4.02 -8.80
N TYR A 182 -5.01 3.97 -9.33
CA TYR A 182 -4.69 3.23 -10.53
C TYR A 182 -4.88 1.72 -10.36
N ILE A 183 -4.37 1.14 -9.28
CA ILE A 183 -4.46 -0.30 -9.05
C ILE A 183 -5.91 -0.76 -8.82
N THR A 184 -6.77 0.10 -8.26
CA THR A 184 -8.22 -0.21 -8.14
C THR A 184 -8.86 -0.33 -9.52
N MET A 185 -8.58 0.65 -10.40
CA MET A 185 -9.10 0.64 -11.77
C MET A 185 -8.56 -0.55 -12.56
N LEU A 186 -7.26 -0.78 -12.47
CA LEU A 186 -6.58 -1.90 -13.11
C LEU A 186 -7.16 -3.25 -12.65
N SER A 187 -7.27 -3.46 -11.35
CA SER A 187 -7.77 -4.72 -10.78
C SER A 187 -9.22 -4.95 -11.19
N SER A 188 -10.09 -3.93 -11.11
CA SER A 188 -11.50 -4.04 -11.56
C SER A 188 -11.59 -4.41 -13.04
N PHE A 189 -10.75 -3.79 -13.87
CA PHE A 189 -10.71 -4.06 -15.30
C PHE A 189 -10.20 -5.46 -15.61
N ILE A 190 -9.16 -5.94 -14.91
CA ILE A 190 -8.62 -7.29 -15.11
C ILE A 190 -9.62 -8.36 -14.65
N VAL A 191 -10.25 -8.16 -13.49
CA VAL A 191 -11.31 -9.03 -12.96
C VAL A 191 -12.45 -9.19 -13.99
N SER A 192 -12.80 -8.12 -14.71
CA SER A 192 -13.88 -8.14 -15.71
C SER A 192 -13.62 -9.08 -16.89
N PHE A 193 -12.37 -9.46 -17.17
CA PHE A 193 -12.10 -10.43 -18.24
C PHE A 193 -12.39 -11.87 -17.85
N ASP A 194 -12.55 -12.18 -16.56
CA ASP A 194 -12.83 -13.54 -16.06
C ASP A 194 -11.80 -14.60 -16.52
N ILE A 195 -10.52 -14.18 -16.61
CA ILE A 195 -9.40 -15.01 -17.09
C ILE A 195 -8.63 -15.67 -15.93
N PHE A 196 -8.64 -15.03 -14.75
CA PHE A 196 -7.84 -15.41 -13.60
C PHE A 196 -8.74 -15.82 -12.43
N ASP A 197 -8.31 -16.80 -11.65
CA ASP A 197 -8.97 -17.17 -10.42
C ASP A 197 -8.88 -16.03 -9.38
N PRO A 198 -9.96 -15.78 -8.60
CA PRO A 198 -9.96 -14.74 -7.57
C PRO A 198 -8.84 -14.85 -6.54
N LEU A 199 -8.38 -16.05 -6.19
CA LEU A 199 -7.29 -16.23 -5.21
C LEU A 199 -5.92 -15.88 -5.79
N ALA A 200 -5.72 -16.10 -7.08
CA ALA A 200 -4.51 -15.66 -7.78
C ALA A 200 -4.49 -14.13 -7.94
N LEU A 201 -5.63 -13.53 -8.31
CA LEU A 201 -5.81 -12.07 -8.33
C LEU A 201 -5.56 -11.45 -6.95
N ALA A 202 -6.05 -12.12 -5.90
CA ALA A 202 -5.81 -11.69 -4.53
C ALA A 202 -4.30 -11.68 -4.20
N MET A 203 -3.54 -12.70 -4.61
CA MET A 203 -2.09 -12.70 -4.44
C MET A 203 -1.44 -11.53 -5.19
N GLY A 204 -1.80 -11.31 -6.46
CA GLY A 204 -1.27 -10.19 -7.25
C GLY A 204 -1.59 -8.80 -6.69
N SER A 205 -2.64 -8.66 -5.88
CA SER A 205 -2.96 -7.41 -5.18
C SER A 205 -1.98 -7.05 -4.06
N GLY A 206 -1.18 -8.01 -3.59
CA GLY A 206 -0.25 -7.90 -2.46
C GLY A 206 1.05 -7.17 -2.75
N VAL A 207 1.01 -6.05 -3.47
CA VAL A 207 2.18 -5.31 -4.00
C VAL A 207 3.10 -4.64 -2.95
N GLY A 208 3.00 -4.99 -1.67
CA GLY A 208 3.80 -4.43 -0.58
C GLY A 208 3.32 -3.06 -0.08
N SER A 209 2.07 -2.70 -0.35
CA SER A 209 1.45 -1.47 0.13
C SER A 209 0.03 -1.73 0.60
N GLY A 210 -0.23 -1.51 1.89
CA GLY A 210 -1.54 -1.78 2.47
C GLY A 210 -2.68 -0.98 1.84
N SER A 211 -2.43 0.26 1.42
CA SER A 211 -3.46 1.08 0.74
C SER A 211 -3.72 0.60 -0.70
N MET A 212 -2.69 0.23 -1.45
CA MET A 212 -2.86 -0.31 -2.82
C MET A 212 -3.49 -1.70 -2.79
N MET A 213 -3.06 -2.56 -1.85
CA MET A 213 -3.71 -3.85 -1.59
C MET A 213 -5.18 -3.64 -1.24
N ALA A 214 -5.51 -2.71 -0.32
CA ALA A 214 -6.91 -2.45 0.06
C ALA A 214 -7.78 -2.09 -1.15
N ALA A 215 -7.25 -1.19 -1.99
CA ALA A 215 -7.84 -0.73 -3.23
C ALA A 215 -8.11 -1.88 -4.22
N ALA A 216 -7.08 -2.66 -4.55
CA ALA A 216 -7.18 -3.76 -5.51
C ALA A 216 -8.06 -4.90 -4.99
N THR A 217 -7.83 -5.36 -3.76
CA THR A 217 -8.61 -6.45 -3.15
C THR A 217 -10.09 -6.10 -3.03
N GLY A 218 -10.44 -4.82 -2.82
CA GLY A 218 -11.84 -4.36 -2.82
C GLY A 218 -12.60 -4.72 -4.09
N SER A 219 -11.96 -4.52 -5.26
CA SER A 219 -12.57 -4.88 -6.56
C SER A 219 -12.76 -6.38 -6.76
N ILE A 220 -11.83 -7.20 -6.25
CA ILE A 220 -11.89 -8.65 -6.36
C ILE A 220 -12.99 -9.21 -5.45
N VAL A 221 -13.10 -8.70 -4.22
CA VAL A 221 -14.16 -9.10 -3.27
C VAL A 221 -15.55 -8.76 -3.79
N ASP A 222 -15.71 -7.62 -4.47
CA ASP A 222 -16.99 -7.22 -5.04
C ASP A 222 -17.45 -8.13 -6.18
N ALA A 223 -16.53 -8.54 -7.05
CA ALA A 223 -16.82 -9.48 -8.12
C ALA A 223 -17.07 -10.91 -7.60
N TYR A 224 -16.40 -11.31 -6.52
CA TYR A 224 -16.45 -12.67 -5.97
C TYR A 224 -16.83 -12.70 -4.48
N PRO A 225 -18.05 -12.24 -4.11
CA PRO A 225 -18.44 -12.10 -2.69
C PRO A 225 -18.47 -13.43 -1.94
N GLY A 226 -18.71 -14.55 -2.65
CA GLY A 226 -18.70 -15.90 -2.07
C GLY A 226 -17.33 -16.38 -1.58
N GLN A 227 -16.24 -15.78 -2.06
CA GLN A 227 -14.86 -16.12 -1.68
C GLN A 227 -14.19 -15.01 -0.86
N LYS A 228 -14.96 -14.04 -0.35
CA LYS A 228 -14.46 -12.84 0.34
C LYS A 228 -13.35 -13.12 1.35
N ASP A 229 -13.58 -14.00 2.32
CA ASP A 229 -12.59 -14.23 3.39
C ASP A 229 -11.31 -14.90 2.88
N GLN A 230 -11.41 -15.76 1.87
CA GLN A 230 -10.25 -16.39 1.22
C GLN A 230 -9.45 -15.36 0.44
N ILE A 231 -10.11 -14.52 -0.36
CA ILE A 231 -9.49 -13.40 -1.09
C ILE A 231 -8.77 -12.46 -0.12
N LEU A 232 -9.43 -12.06 0.97
CA LEU A 232 -8.83 -11.18 1.98
C LEU A 232 -7.62 -11.83 2.67
N ALA A 233 -7.71 -13.12 3.00
CA ALA A 233 -6.60 -13.86 3.58
C ALA A 233 -5.41 -13.96 2.61
N MET A 234 -5.65 -14.33 1.36
CA MET A 234 -4.63 -14.46 0.31
C MET A 234 -3.95 -13.11 0.03
N ALA A 235 -4.71 -12.04 -0.14
CA ALA A 235 -4.18 -10.69 -0.37
C ALA A 235 -3.38 -10.18 0.84
N GLY A 236 -3.90 -10.36 2.05
CA GLY A 236 -3.23 -9.94 3.28
C GLY A 236 -1.90 -10.66 3.51
N VAL A 237 -1.87 -11.98 3.30
CA VAL A 237 -0.65 -12.79 3.44
C VAL A 237 0.34 -12.49 2.31
N SER A 238 -0.12 -12.36 1.07
CA SER A 238 0.72 -11.92 -0.06
C SER A 238 1.40 -10.59 0.25
N ASN A 239 0.62 -9.57 0.66
CA ASN A 239 1.16 -8.26 1.01
C ASN A 239 2.15 -8.30 2.18
N LEU A 240 1.90 -9.16 3.17
CA LEU A 240 2.82 -9.38 4.29
C LEU A 240 4.15 -9.99 3.82
N ILE A 241 4.08 -11.00 2.94
CA ILE A 241 5.26 -11.64 2.34
C ILE A 241 6.05 -10.60 1.54
N THR A 242 5.42 -9.85 0.65
CA THR A 242 6.10 -8.81 -0.14
C THR A 242 6.72 -7.73 0.74
N THR A 243 6.09 -7.36 1.86
CA THR A 243 6.65 -6.39 2.80
C THR A 243 7.92 -6.89 3.51
N ILE A 244 8.00 -8.19 3.83
CA ILE A 244 9.11 -8.78 4.60
C ILE A 244 10.16 -9.39 3.66
N LEU A 245 9.75 -10.36 2.86
CA LEU A 245 10.60 -11.09 1.93
C LEU A 245 11.08 -10.21 0.78
N GLY A 246 10.23 -9.28 0.31
CA GLY A 246 10.56 -8.37 -0.79
C GLY A 246 11.79 -7.50 -0.52
N VAL A 247 12.15 -7.25 0.75
CA VAL A 247 13.40 -6.57 1.09
C VAL A 247 14.62 -7.42 0.73
N TYR A 248 14.62 -8.69 1.12
CA TYR A 248 15.73 -9.61 0.84
C TYR A 248 15.82 -9.90 -0.66
N VAL A 249 14.68 -10.18 -1.28
CA VAL A 249 14.57 -10.38 -2.73
C VAL A 249 15.00 -9.11 -3.48
N GLY A 250 14.63 -7.93 -2.98
CA GLY A 250 15.05 -6.63 -3.49
C GLY A 250 16.57 -6.42 -3.50
N ILE A 251 17.23 -6.66 -2.36
CA ILE A 251 18.68 -6.48 -2.18
C ILE A 251 19.48 -7.49 -3.01
N TYR A 252 19.14 -8.77 -2.90
CA TYR A 252 19.98 -9.86 -3.43
C TYR A 252 19.63 -10.28 -4.86
N VAL A 253 18.43 -10.00 -5.34
CA VAL A 253 17.96 -10.44 -6.66
C VAL A 253 17.55 -9.25 -7.53
N ALA A 254 16.55 -8.46 -7.11
CA ALA A 254 15.91 -7.46 -7.96
C ALA A 254 16.88 -6.35 -8.38
N LEU A 255 17.56 -5.72 -7.42
CA LEU A 255 18.44 -4.60 -7.66
C LEU A 255 19.69 -4.99 -8.47
N PRO A 256 20.37 -6.13 -8.19
CA PRO A 256 21.42 -6.64 -9.07
C PRO A 256 20.94 -7.01 -10.47
N LEU A 257 19.75 -7.61 -10.60
CA LEU A 257 19.18 -7.98 -11.90
C LEU A 257 18.84 -6.75 -12.74
N ALA A 258 18.19 -5.75 -12.14
CA ALA A 258 17.89 -4.48 -12.78
C ALA A 258 19.15 -3.77 -13.28
N ASP A 259 20.21 -3.71 -12.46
CA ASP A 259 21.50 -3.12 -12.86
C ASP A 259 22.13 -3.87 -14.05
N ARG A 260 22.14 -5.21 -14.03
CA ARG A 260 22.65 -6.02 -15.14
C ARG A 260 21.84 -5.83 -16.41
N PHE A 261 20.52 -5.81 -16.30
CA PHE A 261 19.63 -5.68 -17.45
C PHE A 261 19.71 -4.27 -18.06
N TYR A 262 19.74 -3.23 -17.22
CA TYR A 262 20.00 -1.86 -17.65
C TYR A 262 21.31 -1.75 -18.43
N ARG A 263 22.42 -2.30 -17.91
CA ARG A 263 23.70 -2.31 -18.62
C ARG A 263 23.59 -3.06 -19.93
N PHE A 264 22.92 -4.20 -19.97
CA PHE A 264 22.71 -4.96 -21.20
C PHE A 264 21.99 -4.15 -22.29
N LEU A 265 20.90 -3.46 -21.94
CA LEU A 265 20.14 -2.63 -22.88
C LEU A 265 20.90 -1.36 -23.32
N THR A 266 21.77 -0.83 -22.45
CA THR A 266 22.55 0.38 -22.72
C THR A 266 23.94 0.12 -23.32
N ARG A 267 24.36 -1.14 -23.49
CA ARG A 267 25.68 -1.53 -24.05
C ARG A 267 26.04 -0.87 -25.38
N ARG A 268 25.04 -0.60 -26.22
CA ARG A 268 25.22 0.00 -27.56
C ARG A 268 24.74 1.46 -27.63
N HIS A 269 24.26 2.00 -26.53
CA HIS A 269 23.83 3.39 -26.48
C HIS A 269 25.05 4.28 -26.31
N THR A 270 25.29 5.16 -27.28
CA THR A 270 26.19 6.31 -27.08
C THR A 270 25.62 7.15 -25.94
N PRO A 271 26.44 7.54 -24.94
CA PRO A 271 26.01 8.50 -23.94
C PRO A 271 25.46 9.73 -24.67
N ASP A 272 24.24 10.12 -24.35
CA ASP A 272 23.61 11.29 -24.95
C ASP A 272 24.45 12.52 -24.54
N PRO A 273 25.15 13.20 -25.47
CA PRO A 273 26.04 14.31 -25.13
C PRO A 273 25.27 15.51 -24.52
N GLU A 274 23.96 15.57 -24.77
CA GLU A 274 23.05 16.59 -24.25
C GLU A 274 22.31 16.14 -22.98
N ALA A 275 22.51 14.91 -22.50
CA ALA A 275 22.02 14.52 -21.18
C ALA A 275 22.81 15.28 -20.11
N ALA A 276 22.29 16.44 -19.73
CA ALA A 276 22.82 17.23 -18.64
C ALA A 276 22.97 16.33 -17.40
N PRO A 277 24.14 16.29 -16.76
CA PRO A 277 24.29 15.65 -15.46
C PRO A 277 23.20 16.18 -14.54
N VAL A 278 22.58 15.30 -13.74
CA VAL A 278 21.61 15.78 -12.74
C VAL A 278 22.33 16.78 -11.84
N ASP A 279 21.88 18.03 -11.86
CA ASP A 279 22.45 19.09 -11.03
C ASP A 279 22.50 18.63 -9.55
N PRO A 280 23.69 18.52 -8.96
CA PRO A 280 23.86 18.05 -7.59
C PRO A 280 23.05 18.88 -6.57
N GLU A 281 22.88 20.18 -6.82
CA GLU A 281 22.10 21.06 -5.93
C GLU A 281 20.60 20.79 -6.09
N ALA A 282 20.08 20.76 -7.32
CA ALA A 282 18.68 20.37 -7.58
C ALA A 282 18.35 18.96 -7.03
N ASN A 283 19.29 18.00 -7.11
CA ASN A 283 19.08 16.66 -6.55
C ASN A 283 19.01 16.68 -5.02
N ARG A 284 19.88 17.47 -4.38
CA ARG A 284 19.87 17.64 -2.92
C ARG A 284 18.59 18.34 -2.47
N ALA A 285 18.19 19.41 -3.13
CA ALA A 285 16.95 20.13 -2.85
C ALA A 285 15.72 19.22 -2.96
N PHE A 286 15.59 18.47 -4.05
CA PHE A 286 14.51 17.51 -4.23
C PHE A 286 14.46 16.48 -3.09
N ARG A 287 15.61 15.95 -2.68
CA ARG A 287 15.68 15.00 -1.55
C ARG A 287 15.29 15.61 -0.22
N GLU A 288 15.72 16.84 0.05
CA GLU A 288 15.35 17.57 1.26
C GLU A 288 13.85 17.87 1.28
N GLU A 289 13.25 18.21 0.13
CA GLU A 289 11.80 18.37 0.00
C GLU A 289 11.05 17.06 0.21
N VAL A 290 11.50 15.94 -0.38
CA VAL A 290 10.91 14.62 -0.13
C VAL A 290 11.03 14.26 1.35
N ALA A 291 12.22 14.40 1.95
CA ALA A 291 12.44 14.11 3.37
C ALA A 291 11.62 15.02 4.29
N ALA A 292 11.40 16.28 3.91
CA ALA A 292 10.50 17.17 4.61
C ALA A 292 9.06 16.69 4.45
N SER A 293 8.60 16.36 3.26
CA SER A 293 7.24 15.85 3.02
C SER A 293 6.94 14.58 3.81
N THR A 294 7.91 13.66 3.88
CA THR A 294 7.78 12.36 4.55
C THR A 294 8.28 12.37 5.99
N ALA A 295 8.58 13.54 6.56
CA ALA A 295 9.08 13.64 7.92
C ALA A 295 8.11 12.96 8.91
N PRO A 296 8.61 12.06 9.77
CA PRO A 296 7.75 11.26 10.63
C PRO A 296 7.06 12.13 11.68
N ILE A 297 5.75 11.94 11.81
CA ILE A 297 4.95 12.50 12.90
C ILE A 297 4.61 11.35 13.84
N ASP A 298 4.98 11.50 15.11
CA ASP A 298 4.62 10.53 16.14
C ASP A 298 3.20 10.83 16.64
N LEU A 299 2.26 10.00 16.20
CA LEU A 299 0.91 9.96 16.72
C LEU A 299 0.86 9.04 17.93
N ARG A 300 0.60 9.63 19.08
CA ARG A 300 0.35 8.91 20.33
C ARG A 300 -0.74 7.84 20.09
N PRO A 301 -0.46 6.54 20.31
CA PRO A 301 -1.42 5.47 20.03
C PRO A 301 -2.77 5.64 20.75
N TRP A 302 -2.76 6.15 21.99
CA TRP A 302 -3.97 6.43 22.76
C TRP A 302 -4.82 7.59 22.22
N VAL A 303 -4.32 8.34 21.23
CA VAL A 303 -5.09 9.36 20.50
C VAL A 303 -5.52 8.82 19.15
N SER A 304 -4.60 8.24 18.38
CA SER A 304 -4.88 7.79 17.02
C SER A 304 -5.81 6.58 16.97
N ILE A 305 -5.65 5.60 17.85
CA ILE A 305 -6.44 4.36 17.85
C ILE A 305 -7.92 4.64 18.15
N PRO A 306 -8.29 5.40 19.21
CA PRO A 306 -9.70 5.71 19.46
C PRO A 306 -10.33 6.53 18.34
N ILE A 307 -9.60 7.47 17.75
CA ILE A 307 -10.10 8.26 16.61
C ILE A 307 -10.41 7.35 15.42
N LEU A 308 -9.47 6.47 15.06
CA LEU A 308 -9.67 5.52 13.97
C LEU A 308 -10.84 4.56 14.26
N ALA A 309 -11.00 4.13 15.50
CA ALA A 309 -12.13 3.30 15.90
C ALA A 309 -13.46 4.06 15.78
N VAL A 310 -13.55 5.33 16.21
CA VAL A 310 -14.79 6.13 16.07
C VAL A 310 -15.14 6.36 14.60
N VAL A 311 -14.16 6.74 13.78
CA VAL A 311 -14.36 6.92 12.32
C VAL A 311 -14.75 5.58 11.69
N GLY A 312 -14.08 4.50 12.07
CA GLY A 312 -14.33 3.15 11.60
C GLY A 312 -15.72 2.61 11.97
N ILE A 313 -16.11 2.68 13.25
CA ILE A 313 -17.44 2.25 13.72
C ILE A 313 -18.52 3.02 12.97
N THR A 314 -18.34 4.33 12.77
CA THR A 314 -19.34 5.15 12.09
C THR A 314 -19.48 4.76 10.62
N THR A 315 -18.36 4.63 9.90
CA THR A 315 -18.35 4.20 8.49
C THR A 315 -18.94 2.80 8.34
N ALA A 316 -18.60 1.88 9.25
CA ALA A 316 -19.11 0.51 9.23
C ALA A 316 -20.61 0.47 9.53
N SER A 317 -21.10 1.32 10.43
CA SER A 317 -22.53 1.41 10.76
C SER A 317 -23.35 1.96 9.59
N VAL A 318 -22.81 2.93 8.85
CA VAL A 318 -23.46 3.46 7.65
C VAL A 318 -23.49 2.39 6.55
N PHE A 319 -22.38 1.66 6.36
CA PHE A 319 -22.32 0.53 5.44
C PHE A 319 -23.36 -0.56 5.79
N ALA A 320 -23.45 -0.91 7.09
CA ALA A 320 -24.39 -1.90 7.61
C ALA A 320 -25.85 -1.39 7.70
N LYS A 321 -26.11 -0.12 7.36
CA LYS A 321 -27.42 0.56 7.51
C LYS A 321 -27.98 0.53 8.95
N GLY A 322 -27.10 0.42 9.94
CA GLY A 322 -27.46 0.35 11.35
C GLY A 322 -26.24 0.16 12.25
N LEU A 323 -26.37 0.58 13.52
CA LEU A 323 -25.35 0.33 14.54
C LEU A 323 -25.64 -1.02 15.21
N SER A 324 -24.70 -1.96 15.11
CA SER A 324 -24.76 -3.23 15.85
C SER A 324 -23.74 -3.27 16.98
N TRP A 325 -24.09 -4.00 18.05
CA TRP A 325 -23.15 -4.26 19.14
C TRP A 325 -21.95 -5.09 18.67
N ASP A 326 -22.14 -5.93 17.64
CA ASP A 326 -21.06 -6.72 17.05
C ASP A 326 -20.01 -5.84 16.37
N ILE A 327 -20.39 -4.76 15.67
CA ILE A 327 -19.44 -3.81 15.07
C ILE A 327 -18.59 -3.16 16.17
N ILE A 328 -19.23 -2.70 17.26
CA ILE A 328 -18.52 -2.10 18.39
C ILE A 328 -17.57 -3.12 19.03
N GLY A 329 -18.05 -4.35 19.26
CA GLY A 329 -17.26 -5.46 19.79
C GLY A 329 -16.08 -5.83 18.90
N GLY A 330 -16.28 -5.88 17.58
CA GLY A 330 -15.25 -6.15 16.59
C GLY A 330 -14.15 -5.08 16.62
N TYR A 331 -14.52 -3.80 16.59
CA TYR A 331 -13.55 -2.71 16.75
C TYR A 331 -12.83 -2.74 18.10
N ALA A 332 -13.50 -3.13 19.19
CA ALA A 332 -12.86 -3.28 20.50
C ALA A 332 -11.81 -4.40 20.51
N ILE A 333 -12.12 -5.57 19.94
CA ILE A 333 -11.17 -6.68 19.78
C ILE A 333 -9.98 -6.24 18.92
N MET A 334 -10.24 -5.58 17.80
CA MET A 334 -9.21 -5.09 16.90
C MET A 334 -8.29 -4.06 17.59
N MET A 335 -8.86 -3.12 18.35
CA MET A 335 -8.08 -2.16 19.14
C MET A 335 -7.21 -2.86 20.19
N ALA A 336 -7.75 -3.84 20.90
CA ALA A 336 -7.02 -4.60 21.91
C ALA A 336 -5.82 -5.33 21.28
N LEU A 337 -6.02 -6.00 20.14
CA LEU A 337 -4.96 -6.66 19.41
C LEU A 337 -3.90 -5.67 18.89
N LEU A 338 -4.32 -4.50 18.38
CA LEU A 338 -3.41 -3.47 17.91
C LEU A 338 -2.53 -2.92 19.05
N VAL A 339 -3.13 -2.59 20.20
CA VAL A 339 -2.41 -2.11 21.38
C VAL A 339 -1.43 -3.17 21.88
N LEU A 340 -1.85 -4.44 21.93
CA LEU A 340 -0.99 -5.56 22.31
C LEU A 340 0.20 -5.69 21.33
N GLY A 341 -0.06 -5.71 20.03
CA GLY A 341 0.98 -5.85 19.01
C GLY A 341 1.98 -4.69 19.01
N LEU A 342 1.52 -3.45 19.17
CA LEU A 342 2.39 -2.28 19.32
C LEU A 342 3.23 -2.35 20.61
N SER A 343 2.64 -2.81 21.71
CA SER A 343 3.34 -2.96 22.99
C SER A 343 4.43 -4.03 22.89
N LEU A 344 4.12 -5.18 22.28
CA LEU A 344 5.08 -6.26 22.07
C LEU A 344 6.20 -5.87 21.11
N ALA A 345 5.90 -5.12 20.03
CA ALA A 345 6.92 -4.59 19.14
C ALA A 345 7.89 -3.65 19.89
N LYS A 346 7.37 -2.83 20.81
CA LYS A 346 8.20 -1.93 21.64
C LYS A 346 9.09 -2.69 22.62
N VAL A 347 8.59 -3.80 23.18
CA VAL A 347 9.34 -4.66 24.11
C VAL A 347 10.41 -5.47 23.38
N THR A 348 10.03 -6.10 22.27
CA THR A 348 10.92 -7.01 21.52
C THR A 348 11.93 -6.28 20.65
N ARG A 349 11.63 -5.05 20.18
CA ARG A 349 12.48 -4.15 19.37
C ARG A 349 12.96 -4.67 18.01
N PHE A 350 13.05 -5.98 17.81
CA PHE A 350 13.48 -6.63 16.57
C PHE A 350 12.30 -7.08 15.69
N VAL A 351 11.12 -7.29 16.28
CA VAL A 351 9.93 -7.78 15.59
C VAL A 351 8.95 -6.62 15.40
N SER A 352 8.52 -6.40 14.16
CA SER A 352 7.60 -5.32 13.83
C SER A 352 6.19 -5.58 14.38
N ALA A 353 5.43 -4.51 14.62
CA ALA A 353 4.04 -4.63 15.09
C ALA A 353 3.15 -5.39 14.11
N ILE A 354 3.42 -5.27 12.80
CA ILE A 354 2.73 -6.03 11.75
C ILE A 354 2.84 -7.54 12.02
N ILE A 355 4.04 -8.04 12.32
CA ILE A 355 4.27 -9.48 12.56
C ILE A 355 3.54 -9.94 13.82
N TRP A 356 3.59 -9.14 14.89
CA TRP A 356 2.88 -9.47 16.13
C TRP A 356 1.37 -9.54 15.94
N VAL A 357 0.79 -8.52 15.32
CA VAL A 357 -0.64 -8.43 15.07
C VAL A 357 -1.11 -9.58 14.17
N THR A 358 -0.41 -9.86 13.07
CA THR A 358 -0.80 -10.94 12.15
C THR A 358 -0.68 -12.30 12.80
N THR A 359 0.42 -12.57 13.52
CA THR A 359 0.66 -13.85 14.19
C THR A 359 -0.37 -14.10 15.29
N ILE A 360 -0.56 -13.14 16.21
CA ILE A 360 -1.49 -13.30 17.33
C ILE A 360 -2.93 -13.37 16.81
N GLY A 361 -3.30 -12.51 15.85
CA GLY A 361 -4.63 -12.54 15.24
C GLY A 361 -4.93 -13.86 14.54
N ALA A 362 -3.98 -14.38 13.75
CA ALA A 362 -4.12 -15.67 13.07
C ALA A 362 -4.23 -16.84 14.06
N LEU A 363 -3.41 -16.86 15.12
CA LEU A 363 -3.48 -17.91 16.15
C LEU A 363 -4.78 -17.83 16.94
N ALA A 364 -5.19 -16.63 17.36
CA ALA A 364 -6.40 -16.41 18.14
C ALA A 364 -7.67 -16.76 17.35
N SER A 365 -7.69 -16.51 16.04
CA SER A 365 -8.77 -16.85 15.11
C SER A 365 -8.66 -18.23 14.48
N SER A 366 -7.60 -18.99 14.77
CA SER A 366 -7.40 -20.31 14.17
C SER A 366 -8.49 -21.30 14.56
N THR A 367 -8.72 -22.30 13.71
CA THR A 367 -9.65 -23.41 14.01
C THR A 367 -9.27 -24.23 15.24
N TYR A 368 -8.01 -24.11 15.69
CA TYR A 368 -7.49 -24.80 16.88
C TYR A 368 -7.69 -23.97 18.16
N SER A 369 -8.03 -22.68 18.04
CA SER A 369 -8.28 -21.80 19.19
C SER A 369 -9.66 -22.04 19.78
N PRO A 370 -9.80 -22.26 21.10
CA PRO A 370 -11.09 -22.44 21.76
C PRO A 370 -12.04 -21.24 21.63
N ILE A 371 -11.50 -20.06 21.35
CA ILE A 371 -12.25 -18.80 21.19
C ILE A 371 -12.29 -18.33 19.72
N GLY A 372 -11.71 -19.12 18.80
CA GLY A 372 -11.47 -18.70 17.42
C GLY A 372 -12.74 -18.38 16.63
N SER A 373 -13.77 -19.23 16.70
CA SER A 373 -15.04 -19.00 16.00
C SER A 373 -15.72 -17.71 16.47
N ARG A 374 -15.92 -17.56 17.78
CA ARG A 374 -16.56 -16.36 18.37
C ARG A 374 -15.81 -15.07 18.03
N LEU A 375 -14.48 -15.10 18.10
CA LEU A 375 -13.66 -13.93 17.72
C LEU A 375 -13.82 -13.60 16.24
N THR A 376 -13.76 -14.61 15.37
CA THR A 376 -13.90 -14.44 13.93
C THR A 376 -15.28 -13.91 13.58
N ASP A 377 -16.35 -14.47 14.14
CA ASP A 377 -17.73 -14.03 13.90
C ASP A 377 -17.91 -12.57 14.31
N THR A 378 -17.41 -12.19 15.49
CA THR A 378 -17.51 -10.81 15.98
C THR A 378 -16.71 -9.84 15.11
N VAL A 379 -15.47 -10.16 14.74
CA VAL A 379 -14.63 -9.29 13.90
C VAL A 379 -15.11 -9.26 12.44
N SER A 380 -15.77 -10.32 11.96
CA SER A 380 -16.32 -10.38 10.60
C SER A 380 -17.41 -9.33 10.35
N SER A 381 -18.10 -8.90 11.41
CA SER A 381 -19.07 -7.80 11.38
C SER A 381 -18.46 -6.45 11.00
N VAL A 382 -17.15 -6.29 11.19
CA VAL A 382 -16.40 -5.13 10.71
C VAL A 382 -16.09 -5.34 9.23
N ASP A 383 -16.78 -4.62 8.37
CA ASP A 383 -16.59 -4.77 6.93
C ASP A 383 -15.21 -4.25 6.47
N PHE A 384 -14.56 -5.02 5.60
CA PHE A 384 -13.24 -4.68 5.05
C PHE A 384 -13.27 -3.39 4.22
N LEU A 385 -14.31 -3.17 3.41
CA LEU A 385 -14.42 -1.99 2.56
C LEU A 385 -14.55 -0.72 3.41
N SER A 386 -15.24 -0.82 4.56
CA SER A 386 -15.32 0.27 5.53
C SER A 386 -13.95 0.65 6.10
N VAL A 387 -13.15 -0.34 6.54
CA VAL A 387 -11.78 -0.08 7.04
C VAL A 387 -10.90 0.49 5.92
N GLY A 388 -11.00 -0.07 4.71
CA GLY A 388 -10.33 0.44 3.52
C GLY A 388 -10.70 1.89 3.20
N CYS A 389 -11.97 2.27 3.38
CA CYS A 389 -12.44 3.64 3.20
C CYS A 389 -11.75 4.62 4.16
N VAL A 390 -11.58 4.24 5.42
CA VAL A 390 -10.83 5.05 6.40
C VAL A 390 -9.37 5.20 5.95
N VAL A 391 -8.70 4.10 5.60
CA VAL A 391 -7.31 4.11 5.12
C VAL A 391 -7.12 5.04 3.93
N LEU A 392 -7.96 4.87 2.90
CA LEU A 392 -7.86 5.62 1.67
C LEU A 392 -8.27 7.10 1.82
N THR A 393 -9.18 7.41 2.73
CA THR A 393 -9.54 8.80 3.06
C THR A 393 -8.35 9.56 3.66
N PHE A 394 -7.65 8.96 4.63
CA PHE A 394 -6.44 9.57 5.19
C PHE A 394 -5.32 9.65 4.14
N ALA A 395 -5.21 8.65 3.27
CA ALA A 395 -4.25 8.68 2.16
C ALA A 395 -4.53 9.88 1.26
N GLY A 396 -5.79 10.09 0.84
CA GLY A 396 -6.24 11.24 0.06
C GLY A 396 -5.91 12.58 0.72
N LEU A 397 -6.24 12.72 2.00
CA LEU A 397 -5.95 13.93 2.78
C LEU A 397 -4.45 14.21 2.92
N SER A 398 -3.60 13.20 2.72
CA SER A 398 -2.16 13.36 2.75
C SER A 398 -1.52 13.69 1.39
N LEU A 399 -2.21 13.53 0.25
CA LEU A 399 -1.58 13.58 -1.08
C LEU A 399 -1.03 14.96 -1.48
N GLY A 400 -1.64 16.06 -1.02
CA GLY A 400 -1.24 17.41 -1.44
C GLY A 400 0.23 17.77 -1.15
N LYS A 401 0.86 17.15 -0.13
CA LYS A 401 2.27 17.36 0.24
C LYS A 401 3.22 16.81 -0.81
N ASP A 402 2.79 15.76 -1.51
CA ASP A 402 3.57 15.07 -2.54
C ASP A 402 3.27 15.63 -3.94
N MET A 403 2.18 16.39 -4.11
CA MET A 403 1.82 16.99 -5.39
C MET A 403 2.88 17.97 -5.93
N ALA A 404 3.55 18.72 -5.04
CA ALA A 404 4.67 19.57 -5.43
C ALA A 404 5.88 18.74 -5.88
N LEU A 405 6.16 17.63 -5.18
CA LEU A 405 7.25 16.71 -5.50
C LEU A 405 7.04 16.05 -6.85
N LEU A 406 5.81 15.64 -7.19
CA LEU A 406 5.50 15.04 -8.49
C LEU A 406 5.84 15.96 -9.66
N LYS A 407 5.65 17.28 -9.50
CA LYS A 407 6.02 18.27 -10.53
C LYS A 407 7.53 18.43 -10.69
N ALA A 408 8.29 18.14 -9.64
CA ALA A 408 9.75 18.13 -9.67
C ALA A 408 10.33 16.82 -10.23
N VAL A 409 9.49 15.79 -10.36
CA VAL A 409 9.83 14.52 -11.00
C VAL A 409 9.59 14.62 -12.51
N SER A 410 10.44 13.97 -13.31
CA SER A 410 10.28 13.92 -14.76
C SER A 410 8.95 13.26 -15.14
N TRP A 411 8.25 13.81 -16.13
CA TRP A 411 7.02 13.22 -16.68
C TRP A 411 7.18 11.75 -17.09
N LYS A 412 8.42 11.34 -17.45
CA LYS A 412 8.80 9.97 -17.81
C LYS A 412 8.45 8.95 -16.71
N ILE A 413 8.38 9.37 -15.45
CA ILE A 413 8.01 8.48 -14.33
C ILE A 413 6.58 7.97 -14.47
N VAL A 414 5.68 8.75 -15.08
CA VAL A 414 4.25 8.43 -15.13
C VAL A 414 4.02 7.13 -15.92
N PRO A 415 4.39 7.03 -17.22
CA PRO A 415 4.20 5.80 -17.97
C PRO A 415 5.00 4.62 -17.39
N VAL A 416 6.20 4.87 -16.85
CA VAL A 416 7.04 3.84 -16.22
C VAL A 416 6.39 3.29 -14.96
N GLY A 417 5.86 4.15 -14.10
CA GLY A 417 5.24 3.76 -12.85
C GLY A 417 3.90 3.07 -13.04
N LEU A 418 3.09 3.51 -14.01
CA LEU A 418 1.85 2.80 -14.40
C LEU A 418 2.17 1.40 -14.92
N LEU A 419 3.19 1.28 -15.78
CA LEU A 419 3.62 -0.03 -16.29
C LEU A 419 4.22 -0.89 -15.17
N ALA A 420 4.99 -0.32 -14.23
CA ALA A 420 5.55 -1.05 -13.11
C ALA A 420 4.46 -1.64 -12.19
N ILE A 421 3.43 -0.84 -11.85
CA ILE A 421 2.29 -1.32 -11.05
C ILE A 421 1.52 -2.40 -11.82
N THR A 422 1.25 -2.18 -13.11
CA THR A 422 0.55 -3.15 -13.97
C THR A 422 1.29 -4.46 -14.07
N ALA A 423 2.56 -4.40 -14.44
CA ALA A 423 3.40 -5.56 -14.62
C ALA A 423 3.56 -6.32 -13.30
N SER A 424 3.73 -5.61 -12.19
CA SER A 424 3.81 -6.22 -10.85
C SER A 424 2.53 -6.98 -10.50
N PHE A 425 1.35 -6.36 -10.68
CA PHE A 425 0.06 -7.00 -10.40
C PHE A 425 -0.20 -8.20 -11.33
N VAL A 426 -0.06 -8.00 -12.65
CA VAL A 426 -0.38 -9.01 -13.66
C VAL A 426 0.56 -10.20 -13.59
N LEU A 427 1.89 -10.00 -13.53
CA LEU A 427 2.82 -11.13 -13.53
C LEU A 427 2.78 -11.90 -12.21
N ALA A 428 2.56 -11.23 -11.07
CA ALA A 428 2.32 -11.92 -9.81
C ALA A 428 1.05 -12.78 -9.86
N THR A 429 -0.04 -12.23 -10.45
CA THR A 429 -1.27 -12.99 -10.70
C THR A 429 -1.02 -14.20 -11.60
N VAL A 430 -0.34 -14.03 -12.73
CA VAL A 430 0.00 -15.12 -13.66
C VAL A 430 0.81 -16.22 -12.96
N ILE A 431 1.84 -15.86 -12.19
CA ILE A 431 2.64 -16.86 -11.48
C ILE A 431 1.81 -17.55 -10.39
N ALA A 432 0.97 -16.81 -9.67
CA ALA A 432 0.05 -17.37 -8.69
C ALA A 432 -0.90 -18.38 -9.35
N GLU A 433 -1.51 -18.03 -10.47
CA GLU A 433 -2.42 -18.88 -11.25
C GLU A 433 -1.79 -20.20 -11.68
N PHE A 434 -0.59 -20.13 -12.29
CA PHE A 434 0.16 -21.33 -12.70
C PHE A 434 0.61 -22.17 -11.51
N SER A 435 1.14 -21.54 -10.46
CA SER A 435 1.67 -22.27 -9.31
C SER A 435 0.59 -22.88 -8.42
N LEU A 436 -0.62 -22.32 -8.41
CA LEU A 436 -1.80 -22.92 -7.79
C LEU A 436 -2.42 -24.03 -8.65
N GLY A 437 -2.06 -24.11 -9.93
CA GLY A 437 -2.56 -25.12 -10.86
C GLY A 437 -3.95 -24.82 -11.42
N TYR A 438 -4.37 -23.55 -11.47
CA TYR A 438 -5.67 -23.16 -12.03
C TYR A 438 -5.65 -23.05 -13.55
N TRP A 439 -4.50 -22.69 -14.13
CA TRP A 439 -4.27 -22.84 -15.56
C TRP A 439 -3.65 -24.22 -15.83
N THR A 440 -4.45 -25.08 -16.45
CA THR A 440 -4.04 -26.41 -16.94
C THR A 440 -4.00 -26.45 -18.45
#